data_AF-A0A453E479-F1
#
_entry.id   AF-A0A453E479-F1
#
_cell.length_a   1.000
_cell.length_b   1.000
_cell.length_c   1.000
_cell.angle_alpha   90.00
_cell.angle_beta   90.00
_cell.angle_gamma   90.00
#
_symmetry.space_group_name_H-M   'P 1'
#
loop_
_entity.id
_entity.type
_entity.pdbx_description
1 polymer ?
#
loop_
_entity_poly.entity_id
_entity_poly.type
_entity_poly.pdbx_seq_one_letter_code
_entity_poly.pdbx_strand_id
1 'polypeptide(L)'
;MDAKGAERYKFHNMNTGAEEFHKLLIACGASLTYATKEWVNNHYKWIVWKLASLERCYPTKAAGKFLTVANVLDELKYRYDREVNNGHRSAIKKILEGNALPSLMMVLCISAIYSHPDVHKLEAVGTDENENSIKNKSLLAAKRNMPAHIELTDGWYALEASLDVALSEQLQKRKLFIGQKLRIWGASLCGWTGPVSFHEASGTVKLMVHVNGSYRARWDDPLGFCKHVGPPLAFKCIKASGGRVPRTLVGVARIYPVLYKERLPDGSSIVRSERMERKALQLYHQRVSKIAEDIMSEQDENCASTDDSEEGAKICKMLEQAAEPEVMMAGLTSEQMISFSSYQAKQKEARQNEVAKKVENALEVAGLSSRDVTPFLKVRVTGLAHKISATKTINKEGLITIWNPTEKQKADLVEGQVYIATGLLPSAHCTNILYLHARGSSTMWKPLASAQAADFQPFFTPRKAVELSLIGEVPLASEFDIAGVVLHVGDVYLCSNQKRQWLFLTDGSKFISASQSTDQDDCLLAVSFSCSSASDDGAFFSYALSGNTVGFSNLVKRQKDQTRRIWVAEATQSSTYTLSHEISKKSHLKEAAT
;
A
#
# COMPACT_ATOMS: atom_id res chain seq x y z
N MET A 1 -33.48 8.89 -26.32
CA MET A 1 -33.75 7.59 -25.68
C MET A 1 -32.51 7.17 -24.91
N ASP A 2 -32.67 7.00 -23.61
CA ASP A 2 -31.67 6.45 -22.68
C ASP A 2 -31.88 4.93 -22.51
N ALA A 3 -31.06 4.28 -21.68
CA ALA A 3 -31.13 2.83 -21.49
C ALA A 3 -32.48 2.38 -20.87
N LYS A 4 -33.05 3.17 -19.94
CA LYS A 4 -34.35 2.88 -19.32
C LYS A 4 -35.50 3.01 -20.31
N GLY A 5 -35.46 4.03 -21.18
CA GLY A 5 -36.43 4.18 -22.25
C GLY A 5 -36.34 3.06 -23.31
N ALA A 6 -35.13 2.57 -23.58
CA ALA A 6 -34.92 1.48 -24.54
C ALA A 6 -35.51 0.13 -24.07
N GLU A 7 -35.45 -0.15 -22.77
CA GLU A 7 -36.04 -1.35 -22.17
C GLU A 7 -37.55 -1.42 -22.38
N ARG A 8 -38.24 -0.28 -22.32
CA ARG A 8 -39.70 -0.17 -22.47
C ARG A 8 -40.14 0.16 -23.90
N TYR A 9 -39.21 0.24 -24.83
CA TYR A 9 -39.50 0.66 -26.20
C TYR A 9 -40.38 -0.35 -26.93
N LYS A 10 -41.39 0.15 -27.65
CA LYS A 10 -42.25 -0.65 -28.53
C LYS A 10 -42.36 -0.01 -29.91
N PHE A 11 -42.30 -0.85 -30.94
CA PHE A 11 -42.52 -0.44 -32.33
C PHE A 11 -44.01 -0.16 -32.55
N HIS A 12 -44.36 1.09 -32.90
CA HIS A 12 -45.74 1.58 -32.87
C HIS A 12 -46.66 0.89 -33.89
N ASN A 13 -46.13 0.45 -35.03
CA ASN A 13 -46.93 -0.14 -36.11
C ASN A 13 -47.44 -1.56 -35.79
N MET A 14 -46.85 -2.25 -34.81
CA MET A 14 -47.12 -3.68 -34.54
C MET A 14 -47.23 -3.99 -33.03
N ASN A 15 -47.15 -2.98 -32.15
CA ASN A 15 -47.03 -3.15 -30.69
C ASN A 15 -45.93 -4.15 -30.27
N THR A 16 -44.87 -4.27 -31.08
CA THR A 16 -43.79 -5.24 -30.87
C THR A 16 -42.80 -4.70 -29.85
N GLY A 17 -42.65 -5.41 -28.73
CA GLY A 17 -41.65 -5.15 -27.68
C GLY A 17 -40.85 -6.42 -27.36
N ALA A 18 -40.08 -6.39 -26.27
CA ALA A 18 -39.18 -7.49 -25.90
C ALA A 18 -39.87 -8.87 -25.79
N GLU A 19 -41.11 -8.93 -25.32
CA GLU A 19 -41.89 -10.17 -25.24
C GLU A 19 -42.17 -10.80 -26.62
N GLU A 20 -42.45 -9.98 -27.62
CA GLU A 20 -42.67 -10.45 -28.98
C GLU A 20 -41.35 -10.87 -29.64
N PHE A 21 -40.25 -10.16 -29.36
CA PHE A 21 -38.92 -10.59 -29.80
C PHE A 21 -38.49 -11.92 -29.18
N HIS A 22 -38.89 -12.22 -27.94
CA HIS A 22 -38.65 -13.52 -27.32
C HIS A 22 -39.38 -14.64 -28.09
N LYS A 23 -40.65 -14.44 -28.47
CA LYS A 23 -41.39 -15.39 -29.32
C LYS A 23 -40.75 -15.57 -30.69
N LEU A 24 -40.34 -14.47 -31.33
CA LEU A 24 -39.67 -14.50 -32.64
C LEU A 24 -38.33 -15.24 -32.58
N LEU A 25 -37.56 -15.05 -31.51
CA LEU A 25 -36.27 -15.72 -31.33
C LEU A 25 -36.45 -17.23 -31.14
N ILE A 26 -37.46 -17.66 -30.36
CA ILE A 26 -37.82 -19.08 -30.22
C ILE A 26 -38.28 -19.66 -31.56
N ALA A 27 -39.12 -18.94 -32.31
CA ALA A 27 -39.56 -19.37 -33.65
C ALA A 27 -38.39 -19.52 -34.64
N CYS A 28 -37.28 -18.81 -34.40
CA CYS A 28 -36.05 -18.94 -35.18
C CYS A 28 -35.13 -20.09 -34.70
N GLY A 29 -35.58 -20.92 -33.75
CA GLY A 29 -34.86 -22.12 -33.29
C GLY A 29 -34.06 -21.94 -32.00
N ALA A 30 -34.19 -20.82 -31.28
CA ALA A 30 -33.53 -20.64 -30.00
C ALA A 30 -34.20 -21.50 -28.90
N SER A 31 -33.39 -22.15 -28.06
CA SER A 31 -33.88 -22.94 -26.92
C SER A 31 -34.47 -22.05 -25.81
N LEU A 32 -35.66 -22.43 -25.32
CA LEU A 32 -36.33 -21.80 -24.18
C LEU A 32 -35.51 -21.83 -22.88
N THR A 33 -34.59 -22.79 -22.74
CA THR A 33 -33.74 -22.90 -21.53
C THR A 33 -32.71 -21.78 -21.43
N TYR A 34 -32.20 -21.30 -22.57
CA TYR A 34 -31.13 -20.31 -22.62
C TYR A 34 -31.64 -18.92 -23.03
N ALA A 35 -32.62 -18.85 -23.93
CA ALA A 35 -33.26 -17.59 -24.33
C ALA A 35 -34.40 -17.24 -23.35
N THR A 36 -34.10 -17.12 -22.06
CA THR A 36 -35.13 -16.76 -21.07
C THR A 36 -35.69 -15.36 -21.34
N LYS A 37 -36.89 -15.06 -20.80
CA LYS A 37 -37.49 -13.72 -20.88
C LYS A 37 -36.54 -12.63 -20.37
N GLU A 38 -35.84 -12.92 -19.27
CA GLU A 38 -34.87 -12.02 -18.65
C GLU A 38 -33.67 -11.76 -19.57
N TRP A 39 -33.14 -12.83 -20.19
CA TRP A 39 -32.04 -12.73 -21.16
C TRP A 39 -32.43 -11.84 -22.34
N VAL A 40 -33.61 -12.07 -22.94
CA VAL A 40 -34.10 -11.27 -24.06
C VAL A 40 -34.35 -9.83 -23.65
N ASN A 41 -34.99 -9.59 -22.50
CA ASN A 41 -35.24 -8.23 -21.99
C ASN A 41 -33.94 -7.44 -21.80
N ASN A 42 -32.92 -8.06 -21.19
CA ASN A 42 -31.62 -7.44 -21.02
C ASN A 42 -30.96 -7.10 -22.37
N HIS A 43 -30.89 -8.04 -23.32
CA HIS A 43 -30.20 -7.78 -24.58
C HIS A 43 -30.97 -6.84 -25.51
N TYR A 44 -32.31 -6.94 -25.53
CA TYR A 44 -33.18 -6.03 -26.25
C TYR A 44 -32.92 -4.58 -25.86
N LYS A 45 -32.86 -4.29 -24.55
CA LYS A 45 -32.52 -2.96 -24.01
C LYS A 45 -31.24 -2.39 -24.63
N TRP A 46 -30.15 -3.15 -24.65
CA TRP A 46 -28.85 -2.68 -25.16
C TRP A 46 -28.85 -2.51 -26.69
N ILE A 47 -29.48 -3.43 -27.41
CA ILE A 47 -29.60 -3.37 -28.88
C ILE A 47 -30.40 -2.14 -29.29
N VAL A 48 -31.59 -1.95 -28.71
CA VAL A 48 -32.45 -0.79 -28.98
C VAL A 48 -31.73 0.51 -28.63
N TRP A 49 -31.09 0.59 -27.46
CA TRP A 49 -30.40 1.82 -27.06
C TRP A 49 -29.26 2.18 -28.02
N LYS A 50 -28.50 1.17 -28.48
CA LYS A 50 -27.43 1.34 -29.45
C LYS A 50 -27.96 1.83 -30.80
N LEU A 51 -28.94 1.13 -31.37
CA LEU A 51 -29.50 1.45 -32.69
C LEU A 51 -30.18 2.83 -32.68
N ALA A 52 -30.99 3.13 -31.66
CA ALA A 52 -31.62 4.44 -31.48
C ALA A 52 -30.59 5.57 -31.32
N SER A 53 -29.44 5.29 -30.68
CA SER A 53 -28.37 6.26 -30.53
C SER A 53 -27.61 6.49 -31.85
N LEU A 54 -27.40 5.44 -32.65
CA LEU A 54 -26.79 5.57 -33.98
C LEU A 54 -27.63 6.46 -34.91
N GLU A 55 -28.94 6.26 -34.94
CA GLU A 55 -29.83 7.11 -35.76
C GLU A 55 -29.80 8.57 -35.29
N ARG A 56 -29.86 8.80 -33.98
CA ARG A 56 -29.83 10.15 -33.39
C ARG A 56 -28.50 10.87 -33.66
N CYS A 57 -27.38 10.16 -33.62
CA CYS A 57 -26.06 10.75 -33.83
C CYS A 57 -25.74 10.97 -35.32
N TYR A 58 -26.37 10.22 -36.23
CA TYR A 58 -26.10 10.29 -37.67
C TYR A 58 -27.39 10.40 -38.51
N PRO A 59 -28.26 11.39 -38.25
CA PRO A 59 -29.62 11.41 -38.80
C PRO A 59 -29.65 11.39 -40.33
N THR A 60 -28.72 12.08 -41.00
CA THR A 60 -28.65 12.13 -42.47
C THR A 60 -28.29 10.81 -43.12
N LYS A 61 -27.55 9.93 -42.43
CA LYS A 61 -27.11 8.63 -42.96
C LYS A 61 -27.96 7.47 -42.47
N ALA A 62 -28.51 7.59 -41.26
CA ALA A 62 -29.01 6.47 -40.45
C ALA A 62 -30.51 6.50 -40.13
N ALA A 63 -31.21 7.63 -40.30
CA ALA A 63 -32.61 7.74 -39.89
C ALA A 63 -33.49 6.65 -40.54
N GLY A 64 -34.21 5.89 -39.70
CA GLY A 64 -35.13 4.81 -40.13
C GLY A 64 -34.45 3.57 -40.71
N LYS A 65 -33.11 3.48 -40.69
CA LYS A 65 -32.34 2.37 -41.28
C LYS A 65 -31.79 1.40 -40.25
N PHE A 66 -31.59 1.83 -39.00
CA PHE A 66 -30.94 1.03 -37.97
C PHE A 66 -31.95 0.47 -36.97
N LEU A 67 -32.82 1.29 -36.38
CA LEU A 67 -33.80 0.85 -35.39
C LEU A 67 -35.02 0.26 -36.10
N THR A 68 -34.89 -0.95 -36.62
CA THR A 68 -35.93 -1.71 -37.30
C THR A 68 -36.15 -3.06 -36.62
N VAL A 69 -37.34 -3.64 -36.79
CA VAL A 69 -37.64 -4.97 -36.21
C VAL A 69 -36.67 -6.04 -36.71
N ALA A 70 -36.32 -6.01 -38.00
CA ALA A 70 -35.37 -6.93 -38.60
C ALA A 70 -33.99 -6.83 -37.94
N ASN A 71 -33.42 -5.62 -37.85
CA ASN A 71 -32.08 -5.43 -37.28
C ASN A 71 -32.01 -5.81 -35.80
N VAL A 72 -33.07 -5.52 -35.02
CA VAL A 72 -33.13 -5.92 -33.61
C VAL A 72 -33.16 -7.45 -33.48
N LEU A 73 -33.96 -8.14 -34.31
CA LEU A 73 -34.03 -9.59 -34.31
C LEU A 73 -32.68 -10.22 -34.73
N ASP A 74 -32.04 -9.68 -35.76
CA ASP A 74 -30.74 -10.18 -36.23
C ASP A 74 -29.63 -9.99 -35.19
N GLU A 75 -29.63 -8.87 -34.47
CA GLU A 75 -28.70 -8.68 -33.35
C GLU A 75 -28.99 -9.60 -32.15
N LEU A 76 -30.25 -9.90 -31.87
CA LEU A 76 -30.62 -10.88 -30.84
C LEU A 76 -30.14 -12.29 -31.22
N LYS A 77 -30.35 -12.71 -32.47
CA LYS A 77 -29.81 -13.97 -33.02
C LYS A 77 -28.28 -14.02 -32.89
N TYR A 78 -27.61 -12.97 -33.32
CA TYR A 78 -26.15 -12.85 -33.21
C TYR A 78 -25.66 -12.98 -31.75
N ARG A 79 -26.33 -12.33 -30.80
CA ARG A 79 -25.96 -12.46 -29.38
C ARG A 79 -26.23 -13.86 -28.84
N TYR A 80 -27.34 -14.48 -29.23
CA TYR A 80 -27.66 -15.86 -28.86
C TYR A 80 -26.59 -16.82 -29.38
N ASP A 81 -26.24 -16.72 -30.66
CA ASP A 81 -25.17 -17.54 -31.26
C ASP A 81 -23.83 -17.33 -30.56
N ARG A 82 -23.46 -16.08 -30.28
CA ARG A 82 -22.17 -15.80 -29.63
C ARG A 82 -22.11 -16.30 -28.19
N GLU A 83 -23.11 -16.00 -27.40
CA GLU A 83 -23.06 -16.27 -25.97
C GLU A 83 -23.45 -17.71 -25.63
N VAL A 84 -24.52 -18.21 -26.23
CA VAL A 84 -25.08 -19.54 -25.95
C VAL A 84 -24.38 -20.59 -26.80
N ASN A 85 -24.40 -20.46 -28.13
CA ASN A 85 -23.86 -21.49 -29.01
C ASN A 85 -22.33 -21.56 -29.01
N ASN A 86 -21.66 -20.40 -28.97
CA ASN A 86 -20.20 -20.30 -29.00
C ASN A 86 -19.55 -20.10 -27.61
N GLY A 87 -20.34 -20.01 -26.53
CA GLY A 87 -19.84 -19.85 -25.16
C GLY A 87 -19.05 -18.56 -24.89
N HIS A 88 -19.22 -17.53 -25.72
CA HIS A 88 -18.50 -16.26 -25.56
C HIS A 88 -19.07 -15.45 -24.38
N ARG A 89 -18.21 -15.09 -23.44
CA ARG A 89 -18.60 -14.31 -22.25
C ARG A 89 -18.08 -12.88 -22.33
N SER A 90 -18.98 -11.93 -22.06
CA SER A 90 -18.66 -10.50 -22.02
C SER A 90 -17.76 -10.15 -20.83
N ALA A 91 -17.28 -8.91 -20.73
CA ALA A 91 -16.34 -8.53 -19.68
C ALA A 91 -16.96 -8.63 -18.29
N ILE A 92 -18.16 -8.09 -18.09
CA ILE A 92 -18.88 -8.15 -16.80
C ILE A 92 -19.22 -9.61 -16.47
N LYS A 93 -19.69 -10.39 -17.44
CA LYS A 93 -20.02 -11.81 -17.24
C LYS A 93 -18.80 -12.63 -16.81
N LYS A 94 -17.66 -12.45 -17.47
CA LYS A 94 -16.40 -13.11 -17.09
C LYS A 94 -15.95 -12.75 -15.67
N ILE A 95 -16.15 -11.49 -15.25
CA ILE A 95 -15.79 -11.03 -13.92
C ILE A 95 -16.68 -11.69 -12.86
N LEU A 96 -18.00 -11.67 -13.04
CA LEU A 96 -18.97 -12.22 -12.09
C LEU A 96 -18.83 -13.75 -11.92
N GLU A 97 -18.53 -14.45 -13.00
CA GLU A 97 -18.29 -15.90 -13.01
C GLU A 97 -16.87 -16.28 -12.53
N GLY A 98 -16.04 -15.32 -12.11
CA GLY A 98 -14.68 -15.59 -11.60
C GLY A 98 -13.64 -15.98 -12.66
N ASN A 99 -13.95 -15.78 -13.96
CA ASN A 99 -13.06 -16.12 -15.08
C ASN A 99 -12.14 -14.96 -15.50
N ALA A 100 -12.28 -13.77 -14.91
CA ALA A 100 -11.42 -12.63 -15.15
C ALA A 100 -11.35 -11.71 -13.92
N LEU A 101 -10.23 -11.01 -13.74
CA LEU A 101 -10.07 -10.09 -12.62
C LEU A 101 -10.78 -8.75 -12.90
N PRO A 102 -11.53 -8.19 -11.93
CA PRO A 102 -12.13 -6.86 -12.05
C PRO A 102 -11.08 -5.74 -12.16
N SER A 103 -9.84 -6.03 -11.74
CA SER A 103 -8.74 -5.08 -11.79
C SER A 103 -8.15 -4.91 -13.19
N LEU A 104 -8.50 -5.76 -14.17
CA LEU A 104 -8.06 -5.61 -15.55
C LEU A 104 -8.67 -4.36 -16.19
N MET A 105 -7.93 -3.78 -17.13
CA MET A 105 -8.40 -2.56 -17.79
C MET A 105 -9.55 -2.87 -18.76
N MET A 106 -10.64 -2.12 -18.63
CA MET A 106 -11.84 -2.29 -19.43
C MET A 106 -12.48 -0.94 -19.77
N VAL A 107 -13.26 -0.90 -20.84
CA VAL A 107 -14.11 0.26 -21.18
C VAL A 107 -15.55 -0.10 -20.91
N LEU A 108 -16.21 0.68 -20.05
CA LEU A 108 -17.62 0.56 -19.73
C LEU A 108 -18.35 1.86 -20.06
N CYS A 109 -19.65 1.78 -20.33
CA CYS A 109 -20.50 2.93 -20.60
C CYS A 109 -21.43 3.20 -19.41
N ILE A 110 -21.61 4.48 -19.05
CA ILE A 110 -22.59 4.87 -18.02
C ILE A 110 -24.01 4.70 -18.58
N SER A 111 -24.77 3.73 -18.09
CA SER A 111 -26.15 3.47 -18.53
C SER A 111 -27.22 4.13 -17.67
N ALA A 112 -26.94 4.33 -16.38
CA ALA A 112 -27.84 5.01 -15.44
C ALA A 112 -27.06 5.72 -14.34
N ILE A 113 -27.70 6.71 -13.71
CA ILE A 113 -27.20 7.43 -12.53
C ILE A 113 -28.33 7.33 -11.49
N TYR A 114 -28.07 6.67 -10.34
CA TYR A 114 -29.14 6.23 -9.45
C TYR A 114 -29.53 7.25 -8.38
N SER A 115 -28.60 8.03 -7.86
CA SER A 115 -28.82 9.31 -7.18
C SER A 115 -27.55 9.75 -6.46
N HIS A 116 -27.42 11.07 -6.34
CA HIS A 116 -26.57 11.76 -5.40
C HIS A 116 -27.50 12.33 -4.31
N PRO A 117 -27.13 12.32 -3.02
CA PRO A 117 -27.82 13.18 -2.06
C PRO A 117 -27.61 14.65 -2.45
N ASP A 118 -28.59 15.24 -3.13
CA ASP A 118 -28.62 16.66 -3.50
C ASP A 118 -28.55 17.51 -2.23
N VAL A 119 -27.36 18.06 -1.92
CA VAL A 119 -27.16 18.95 -0.76
C VAL A 119 -27.86 20.30 -0.98
N HIS A 120 -28.03 20.75 -2.22
CA HIS A 120 -28.58 22.07 -2.56
C HIS A 120 -30.12 22.18 -2.53
N LYS A 121 -30.86 21.07 -2.42
CA LYS A 121 -32.33 21.10 -2.30
C LYS A 121 -32.84 21.23 -0.87
N LEU A 122 -31.96 21.13 0.13
CA LEU A 122 -32.32 21.25 1.55
C LEU A 122 -32.12 22.65 2.14
N GLU A 123 -31.40 23.55 1.47
CA GLU A 123 -31.24 24.94 1.94
C GLU A 123 -32.48 25.81 1.62
N ALA A 124 -33.41 25.32 0.79
CA ALA A 124 -34.59 26.05 0.35
C ALA A 124 -35.87 25.75 1.15
N VAL A 125 -35.82 24.92 2.20
CA VAL A 125 -36.99 24.58 3.02
C VAL A 125 -36.71 24.89 4.50
N GLY A 126 -37.27 26.01 4.96
CA GLY A 126 -37.68 26.23 6.34
C GLY A 126 -36.64 26.81 7.29
N THR A 127 -36.60 28.13 7.40
CA THR A 127 -36.46 28.82 8.69
C THR A 127 -37.59 28.35 9.60
N ASP A 128 -37.30 27.40 10.50
CA ASP A 128 -38.05 27.22 11.74
C ASP A 128 -37.06 26.73 12.81
N GLU A 129 -36.87 27.56 13.82
CA GLU A 129 -35.99 27.31 14.96
C GLU A 129 -36.58 26.20 15.84
N ASN A 130 -35.97 25.01 15.85
CA ASN A 130 -36.18 24.01 16.89
C ASN A 130 -34.98 23.06 17.01
N GLU A 131 -34.79 22.48 18.20
CA GLU A 131 -33.64 21.71 18.71
C GLU A 131 -33.16 20.50 17.87
N ASN A 132 -33.74 20.25 16.70
CA ASN A 132 -33.32 19.20 15.75
C ASN A 132 -32.05 19.54 14.93
N SER A 133 -31.41 20.69 15.16
CA SER A 133 -30.26 21.15 14.37
C SER A 133 -29.01 20.23 14.47
N ILE A 134 -28.81 19.54 15.60
CA ILE A 134 -27.65 18.67 15.83
C ILE A 134 -27.83 17.31 15.14
N LYS A 135 -29.03 16.70 15.23
CA LYS A 135 -29.36 15.45 14.50
C LYS A 135 -29.39 15.68 13.00
N ASN A 136 -29.92 16.81 12.53
CA ASN A 136 -29.94 17.15 11.11
C ASN A 136 -28.54 17.41 10.56
N LYS A 137 -27.63 18.07 11.30
CA LYS A 137 -26.21 18.22 10.90
C LYS A 137 -25.47 16.88 10.80
N SER A 138 -25.72 15.96 11.74
CA SER A 138 -25.13 14.60 11.73
C SER A 138 -25.67 13.75 10.57
N LEU A 139 -26.98 13.80 10.29
CA LEU A 139 -27.60 13.13 9.14
C LEU A 139 -27.18 13.74 7.79
N LEU A 140 -26.97 15.06 7.71
CA LEU A 140 -26.44 15.74 6.53
C LEU A 140 -24.96 15.40 6.30
N ALA A 141 -24.16 15.27 7.35
CA ALA A 141 -22.78 14.78 7.27
C ALA A 141 -22.72 13.30 6.85
N ALA A 142 -23.61 12.45 7.38
CA ALA A 142 -23.75 11.06 6.99
C ALA A 142 -24.21 10.89 5.53
N LYS A 143 -25.13 11.74 5.05
CA LYS A 143 -25.57 11.75 3.65
C LYS A 143 -24.50 12.29 2.69
N ARG A 144 -23.68 13.26 3.09
CA ARG A 144 -22.51 13.72 2.29
C ARG A 144 -21.47 12.62 2.08
N ASN A 145 -21.40 11.65 2.98
CA ASN A 145 -20.43 10.55 2.95
C ASN A 145 -20.92 9.29 2.20
N MET A 146 -22.15 9.27 1.68
CA MET A 146 -22.60 8.15 0.87
C MET A 146 -21.97 8.19 -0.53
N PRO A 147 -21.28 7.12 -0.97
CA PRO A 147 -20.68 7.06 -2.29
C PRO A 147 -21.78 7.18 -3.35
N ALA A 148 -21.56 7.99 -4.37
CA ALA A 148 -22.52 8.08 -5.46
C ALA A 148 -22.55 6.76 -6.24
N HIS A 149 -23.76 6.35 -6.65
CA HIS A 149 -23.97 5.11 -7.39
C HIS A 149 -24.37 5.38 -8.84
N ILE A 150 -23.71 4.68 -9.76
CA ILE A 150 -24.01 4.70 -11.19
C ILE A 150 -24.16 3.26 -11.70
N GLU A 151 -24.71 3.10 -12.90
CA GLU A 151 -24.73 1.82 -13.61
C GLU A 151 -23.72 1.85 -14.75
N LEU A 152 -22.90 0.81 -14.86
CA LEU A 152 -21.91 0.66 -15.92
C LEU A 152 -22.20 -0.59 -16.74
N THR A 153 -22.23 -0.45 -18.07
CA THR A 153 -22.46 -1.54 -19.01
C THR A 153 -21.24 -1.81 -19.91
N ASP A 154 -20.99 -3.08 -20.21
CA ASP A 154 -20.07 -3.52 -21.26
C ASP A 154 -20.76 -3.71 -22.63
N GLY A 155 -22.03 -3.29 -22.73
CA GLY A 155 -22.89 -3.46 -23.91
C GLY A 155 -23.62 -4.81 -23.97
N TRP A 156 -23.32 -5.74 -23.05
CA TRP A 156 -24.00 -7.04 -22.91
C TRP A 156 -24.78 -7.11 -21.61
N TYR A 157 -24.15 -6.71 -20.51
CA TYR A 157 -24.70 -6.70 -19.18
C TYR A 157 -24.36 -5.38 -18.51
N ALA A 158 -24.93 -5.12 -17.33
CA ALA A 158 -24.64 -3.92 -16.57
C ALA A 158 -24.55 -4.20 -15.08
N LEU A 159 -23.62 -3.53 -14.40
CA LEU A 159 -23.38 -3.69 -12.98
C LEU A 159 -23.47 -2.32 -12.30
N GLU A 160 -24.04 -2.30 -11.10
CA GLU A 160 -24.01 -1.11 -10.26
C GLU A 160 -22.56 -0.83 -9.84
N ALA A 161 -22.16 0.43 -9.86
CA ALA A 161 -20.83 0.86 -9.49
C ALA A 161 -20.88 1.93 -8.40
N SER A 162 -20.02 1.76 -7.41
CA SER A 162 -19.79 2.72 -6.31
C SER A 162 -18.60 3.59 -6.65
N LEU A 163 -18.80 4.91 -6.60
CA LEU A 163 -17.76 5.90 -6.89
C LEU A 163 -17.03 6.32 -5.62
N ASP A 164 -15.71 6.52 -5.72
CA ASP A 164 -14.96 7.20 -4.65
C ASP A 164 -15.35 8.68 -4.52
N VAL A 165 -14.85 9.34 -3.47
CA VAL A 165 -15.18 10.75 -3.16
C VAL A 165 -14.89 11.65 -4.36
N ALA A 166 -13.72 11.48 -4.98
CA ALA A 166 -13.29 12.33 -6.10
C ALA A 166 -14.11 12.11 -7.38
N LEU A 167 -14.54 10.88 -7.69
CA LEU A 167 -15.46 10.61 -8.80
C LEU A 167 -16.87 11.10 -8.50
N SER A 168 -17.33 10.99 -7.26
CA SER A 168 -18.61 11.55 -6.81
C SER A 168 -18.65 13.06 -7.02
N GLU A 169 -17.56 13.78 -6.72
CA GLU A 169 -17.43 15.20 -7.06
C GLU A 169 -17.44 15.46 -8.58
N GLN A 170 -16.85 14.59 -9.39
CA GLN A 170 -16.91 14.75 -10.85
C GLN A 170 -18.34 14.55 -11.38
N LEU A 171 -19.10 13.63 -10.78
CA LEU A 171 -20.51 13.43 -11.07
C LEU A 171 -21.34 14.66 -10.71
N GLN A 172 -21.14 15.24 -9.51
CA GLN A 172 -21.77 16.50 -9.09
C GLN A 172 -21.48 17.64 -10.06
N LYS A 173 -20.23 17.74 -10.53
CA LYS A 173 -19.79 18.71 -11.54
C LYS A 173 -20.30 18.41 -12.95
N ARG A 174 -21.20 17.42 -13.11
CA ARG A 174 -21.79 16.95 -14.38
C ARG A 174 -20.75 16.55 -15.43
N LYS A 175 -19.56 16.15 -14.99
CA LYS A 175 -18.49 15.67 -15.89
C LYS A 175 -18.65 14.20 -16.27
N LEU A 176 -19.46 13.48 -15.49
CA LEU A 176 -19.94 12.12 -15.74
C LEU A 176 -21.42 12.19 -16.13
N PHE A 177 -21.80 11.56 -17.25
CA PHE A 177 -23.16 11.61 -17.78
C PHE A 177 -23.52 10.32 -18.53
N ILE A 178 -24.83 10.05 -18.68
CA ILE A 178 -25.35 8.84 -19.34
C ILE A 178 -24.87 8.78 -20.80
N GLY A 179 -24.40 7.62 -21.23
CA GLY A 179 -23.83 7.37 -22.56
C GLY A 179 -22.32 7.65 -22.64
N GLN A 180 -21.70 8.19 -21.59
CA GLN A 180 -20.26 8.40 -21.57
C GLN A 180 -19.51 7.08 -21.37
N LYS A 181 -18.47 6.86 -22.18
CA LYS A 181 -17.54 5.73 -22.01
C LYS A 181 -16.41 6.09 -21.06
N LEU A 182 -16.16 5.22 -20.10
CA LEU A 182 -15.07 5.30 -19.14
C LEU A 182 -14.13 4.13 -19.34
N ARG A 183 -12.83 4.41 -19.42
CA ARG A 183 -11.77 3.41 -19.31
C ARG A 183 -11.43 3.28 -17.83
N ILE A 184 -11.65 2.10 -17.28
CA ILE A 184 -11.51 1.80 -15.86
C ILE A 184 -10.40 0.77 -15.69
N TRP A 185 -9.53 1.00 -14.72
CA TRP A 185 -8.40 0.14 -14.40
C TRP A 185 -8.23 0.03 -12.89
N GLY A 186 -8.04 -1.20 -12.39
CA GLY A 186 -7.85 -1.44 -10.95
C GLY A 186 -9.15 -1.35 -10.14
N ALA A 187 -10.29 -1.64 -10.77
CA ALA A 187 -11.56 -1.80 -10.04
C ALA A 187 -11.54 -3.07 -9.17
N SER A 188 -12.42 -3.10 -8.17
CA SER A 188 -12.68 -4.26 -7.33
C SER A 188 -14.17 -4.55 -7.23
N LEU A 189 -14.54 -5.72 -6.72
CA LEU A 189 -15.93 -6.06 -6.43
C LEU A 189 -16.20 -5.90 -4.94
N CYS A 190 -17.37 -5.39 -4.61
CA CYS A 190 -17.94 -5.36 -3.26
C CYS A 190 -19.16 -6.28 -3.22
N GLY A 191 -19.33 -7.07 -2.17
CA GLY A 191 -20.46 -8.01 -2.02
C GLY A 191 -20.33 -9.32 -2.80
N TRP A 192 -19.19 -9.58 -3.45
CA TRP A 192 -18.96 -10.80 -4.22
C TRP A 192 -18.31 -11.90 -3.35
N THR A 193 -19.00 -13.02 -3.18
CA THR A 193 -18.57 -14.17 -2.35
C THR A 193 -18.08 -15.37 -3.17
N GLY A 194 -18.20 -15.32 -4.50
CA GLY A 194 -17.77 -16.38 -5.39
C GLY A 194 -18.44 -16.28 -6.76
N PRO A 195 -18.12 -17.18 -7.71
CA PRO A 195 -18.74 -17.21 -9.02
C PRO A 195 -20.27 -17.21 -8.95
N VAL A 196 -20.90 -16.23 -9.59
CA VAL A 196 -22.38 -16.07 -9.60
C VAL A 196 -22.86 -15.74 -11.00
N SER A 197 -24.12 -16.10 -11.28
CA SER A 197 -24.76 -15.68 -12.52
C SER A 197 -25.07 -14.17 -12.48
N PHE A 198 -25.27 -13.59 -13.66
CA PHE A 198 -25.60 -12.16 -13.77
C PHE A 198 -26.85 -11.77 -12.96
N HIS A 199 -27.89 -12.60 -12.99
CA HIS A 199 -29.17 -12.30 -12.34
C HIS A 199 -29.05 -12.32 -10.82
N GLU A 200 -28.28 -13.27 -10.26
CA GLU A 200 -28.01 -13.36 -8.81
C GLU A 200 -27.11 -12.23 -8.30
N ALA A 201 -26.23 -11.71 -9.17
CA ALA A 201 -25.33 -10.61 -8.84
C ALA A 201 -26.03 -9.24 -8.80
N SER A 202 -27.20 -9.12 -9.42
CA SER A 202 -27.92 -7.85 -9.53
C SER A 202 -28.38 -7.36 -8.15
N GLY A 203 -27.95 -6.15 -7.77
CA GLY A 203 -28.28 -5.53 -6.48
C GLY A 203 -27.43 -6.01 -5.28
N THR A 204 -26.73 -7.13 -5.40
CA THR A 204 -25.83 -7.67 -4.37
C THR A 204 -24.37 -7.29 -4.60
N VAL A 205 -23.91 -7.41 -5.85
CA VAL A 205 -22.52 -7.15 -6.23
C VAL A 205 -22.40 -5.75 -6.84
N LYS A 206 -21.43 -4.97 -6.35
CA LYS A 206 -21.12 -3.64 -6.88
C LYS A 206 -19.68 -3.55 -7.36
N LEU A 207 -19.45 -2.85 -8.45
CA LEU A 207 -18.13 -2.51 -8.95
C LEU A 207 -17.60 -1.26 -8.23
N MET A 208 -16.47 -1.38 -7.54
CA MET A 208 -15.80 -0.25 -6.92
C MET A 208 -14.90 0.43 -7.94
N VAL A 209 -15.20 1.70 -8.25
CA VAL A 209 -14.49 2.47 -9.27
C VAL A 209 -13.78 3.65 -8.63
N HIS A 210 -12.51 3.84 -8.98
CA HIS A 210 -11.63 4.83 -8.36
C HIS A 210 -11.13 5.86 -9.37
N VAL A 211 -11.03 7.13 -8.96
CA VAL A 211 -10.63 8.25 -9.83
C VAL A 211 -9.23 8.04 -10.43
N ASN A 212 -8.30 7.50 -9.64
CA ASN A 212 -6.91 7.28 -10.05
C ASN A 212 -6.76 6.13 -11.07
N GLY A 213 -7.81 5.33 -11.25
CA GLY A 213 -7.90 4.26 -12.24
C GLY A 213 -8.89 4.54 -13.36
N SER A 214 -9.52 5.72 -13.38
CA SER A 214 -10.63 6.01 -14.29
C SER A 214 -10.31 7.16 -15.23
N TYR A 215 -10.52 6.93 -16.52
CA TYR A 215 -10.21 7.88 -17.59
C TYR A 215 -11.40 8.00 -18.53
N ARG A 216 -11.54 9.15 -19.19
CA ARG A 216 -12.47 9.28 -20.31
C ARG A 216 -11.98 8.40 -21.46
N ALA A 217 -12.86 7.54 -21.97
CA ALA A 217 -12.59 6.78 -23.19
C ALA A 217 -13.04 7.60 -24.41
N ARG A 218 -12.50 7.27 -25.58
CA ARG A 218 -13.00 7.87 -26.84
C ARG A 218 -14.40 7.36 -27.13
N TRP A 219 -15.16 8.10 -27.93
CA TRP A 219 -16.54 7.72 -28.27
C TRP A 219 -16.58 6.40 -29.06
N ASP A 220 -15.55 6.10 -29.85
CA ASP A 220 -15.40 4.93 -30.72
C ASP A 220 -14.68 3.75 -30.04
N ASP A 221 -14.14 3.91 -28.82
CA ASP A 221 -13.48 2.81 -28.10
C ASP A 221 -14.45 1.63 -27.89
N PRO A 222 -14.06 0.38 -28.17
CA PRO A 222 -14.91 -0.79 -27.97
C PRO A 222 -15.16 -1.04 -26.48
N LEU A 223 -16.38 -1.43 -26.11
CA LEU A 223 -16.71 -1.81 -24.75
C LEU A 223 -16.13 -3.19 -24.40
N GLY A 224 -15.83 -3.40 -23.11
CA GLY A 224 -15.24 -4.62 -22.58
C GLY A 224 -13.74 -4.50 -22.32
N PHE A 225 -13.04 -5.63 -22.21
CA PHE A 225 -11.61 -5.66 -21.88
C PHE A 225 -10.75 -5.01 -22.96
N CYS A 226 -9.77 -4.23 -22.51
CA CYS A 226 -8.77 -3.62 -23.39
C CYS A 226 -7.66 -4.62 -23.73
N LYS A 227 -7.23 -4.65 -24.99
CA LYS A 227 -6.11 -5.52 -25.45
C LYS A 227 -4.74 -5.02 -24.98
N HIS A 228 -4.58 -3.72 -24.80
CA HIS A 228 -3.31 -3.09 -24.43
C HIS A 228 -3.45 -2.33 -23.13
N VAL A 229 -2.39 -2.30 -22.33
CA VAL A 229 -2.32 -1.49 -21.11
C VAL A 229 -2.23 -0.02 -21.49
N GLY A 230 -3.10 0.82 -20.90
CA GLY A 230 -3.18 2.24 -21.21
C GLY A 230 -1.95 3.02 -20.76
N PRO A 231 -1.86 4.31 -21.15
CA PRO A 231 -0.80 5.19 -20.68
C PRO A 231 -0.84 5.32 -19.15
N PRO A 232 0.31 5.51 -18.48
CA PRO A 232 0.38 5.70 -17.04
C PRO A 232 -0.35 6.98 -16.60
N LEU A 233 -0.91 6.97 -15.39
CA LEU A 233 -1.42 8.19 -14.77
C LEU A 233 -0.25 9.14 -14.50
N ALA A 234 -0.33 10.37 -14.99
CA ALA A 234 0.65 11.39 -14.67
C ALA A 234 0.70 11.62 -13.16
N PHE A 235 1.89 11.63 -12.56
CA PHE A 235 2.07 11.70 -11.11
C PHE A 235 1.34 12.89 -10.46
N LYS A 236 1.37 14.05 -11.12
CA LYS A 236 0.67 15.27 -10.69
C LYS A 236 -0.86 15.13 -10.62
N CYS A 237 -1.44 14.21 -11.38
CA CYS A 237 -2.88 13.99 -11.46
C CYS A 237 -3.42 13.07 -10.37
N ILE A 238 -2.55 12.37 -9.64
CA ILE A 238 -2.95 11.47 -8.55
C ILE A 238 -3.71 12.27 -7.48
N LYS A 239 -4.89 11.78 -7.10
CA LYS A 239 -5.76 12.35 -6.09
C LYS A 239 -5.61 11.60 -4.77
N ALA A 240 -5.45 12.36 -3.68
CA ALA A 240 -5.29 11.84 -2.32
C ALA A 240 -6.53 11.07 -1.84
N SER A 241 -7.73 11.56 -2.18
CA SER A 241 -9.02 10.94 -1.89
C SER A 241 -9.41 9.84 -2.88
N GLY A 242 -8.51 9.49 -3.81
CA GLY A 242 -8.74 8.46 -4.81
C GLY A 242 -8.26 7.09 -4.36
N GLY A 243 -8.79 6.04 -4.97
CA GLY A 243 -8.29 4.68 -4.73
C GLY A 243 -6.88 4.41 -5.30
N ARG A 244 -6.54 3.12 -5.37
CA ARG A 244 -5.22 2.63 -5.82
C ARG A 244 -4.88 3.16 -7.23
N VAL A 245 -3.66 3.62 -7.40
CA VAL A 245 -3.07 4.04 -8.68
C VAL A 245 -2.59 2.78 -9.42
N PRO A 246 -3.21 2.40 -10.55
CA PRO A 246 -2.84 1.17 -11.23
C PRO A 246 -1.44 1.22 -11.83
N ARG A 247 -1.06 2.38 -12.40
CA ARG A 247 0.26 2.60 -13.01
C ARG A 247 0.58 4.09 -13.08
N THR A 248 1.79 4.47 -12.69
CA THR A 248 2.34 5.82 -12.85
C THR A 248 3.83 5.75 -13.21
N LEU A 249 4.37 6.86 -13.71
CA LEU A 249 5.79 7.04 -13.99
C LEU A 249 6.38 8.00 -12.96
N VAL A 250 7.50 7.62 -12.37
CA VAL A 250 8.20 8.39 -11.34
C VAL A 250 9.70 8.39 -11.57
N GLY A 251 10.34 9.53 -11.33
CA GLY A 251 11.79 9.62 -11.18
C GLY A 251 12.16 9.48 -9.71
N VAL A 252 13.10 8.59 -9.38
CA VAL A 252 13.57 8.41 -8.00
C VAL A 252 14.59 9.49 -7.67
N ALA A 253 14.25 10.38 -6.74
CA ALA A 253 15.10 11.48 -6.31
C ALA A 253 16.01 11.06 -5.15
N ARG A 254 15.47 10.40 -4.12
CA ARG A 254 16.23 9.91 -2.96
C ARG A 254 15.68 8.58 -2.48
N ILE A 255 16.56 7.69 -2.04
CA ILE A 255 16.23 6.46 -1.33
C ILE A 255 16.77 6.61 0.09
N TYR A 256 15.90 6.44 1.08
CA TYR A 256 16.26 6.53 2.50
C TYR A 256 16.62 5.13 3.04
N PRO A 257 17.30 5.01 4.19
CA PRO A 257 17.53 3.71 4.82
C PRO A 257 16.22 3.00 5.19
N VAL A 258 16.29 1.68 5.34
CA VAL A 258 15.19 0.89 5.91
C VAL A 258 15.03 1.24 7.38
N LEU A 259 13.78 1.49 7.78
CA LEU A 259 13.38 1.78 9.15
C LEU A 259 12.41 0.71 9.63
N TYR A 260 12.29 0.55 10.95
CA TYR A 260 11.48 -0.46 11.59
C TYR A 260 10.45 0.22 12.48
N LYS A 261 9.17 0.00 12.19
CA LYS A 261 8.07 0.52 13.01
C LYS A 261 7.57 -0.57 13.94
N GLU A 262 7.75 -0.40 15.24
CA GLU A 262 7.14 -1.23 16.27
C GLU A 262 5.81 -0.62 16.73
N ARG A 263 4.75 -1.43 16.81
CA ARG A 263 3.51 -1.04 17.49
C ARG A 263 3.55 -1.58 18.90
N LEU A 264 3.36 -0.69 19.87
CA LEU A 264 3.34 -1.03 21.27
C LEU A 264 1.92 -1.44 21.70
N PRO A 265 1.78 -2.22 22.80
CA PRO A 265 0.48 -2.65 23.31
C PRO A 265 -0.47 -1.50 23.68
N ASP A 266 0.08 -0.32 23.99
CA ASP A 266 -0.67 0.90 24.29
C ASP A 266 -1.25 1.61 23.03
N GLY A 267 -1.01 1.06 21.84
CA GLY A 267 -1.41 1.63 20.56
C GLY A 267 -0.47 2.71 20.01
N SER A 268 0.55 3.10 20.77
CA SER A 268 1.61 3.99 20.28
C SER A 268 2.56 3.25 19.34
N SER A 269 3.41 3.98 18.64
CA SER A 269 4.38 3.37 17.73
C SER A 269 5.75 4.02 17.80
N ILE A 270 6.78 3.19 17.79
CA ILE A 270 8.19 3.61 17.80
C ILE A 270 8.78 3.31 16.42
N VAL A 271 9.61 4.22 15.91
CA VAL A 271 10.36 4.02 14.67
C VAL A 271 11.85 3.95 15.00
N ARG A 272 12.50 2.85 14.61
CA ARG A 272 13.92 2.60 14.80
C ARG A 272 14.66 2.53 13.47
N SER A 273 15.92 2.94 13.50
CA SER A 273 16.88 2.65 12.44
C SER A 273 17.31 1.19 12.52
N GLU A 274 17.94 0.68 11.47
CA GLU A 274 18.44 -0.69 11.45
C GLU A 274 19.37 -1.02 12.64
N ARG A 275 20.28 -0.11 12.99
CA ARG A 275 21.19 -0.28 14.13
C ARG A 275 20.44 -0.31 15.46
N MET A 276 19.46 0.58 15.63
CA MET A 276 18.64 0.62 16.85
C MET A 276 17.79 -0.63 16.98
N GLU A 277 17.19 -1.12 15.89
CA GLU A 277 16.40 -2.34 15.91
C GLU A 277 17.27 -3.59 16.20
N ARG A 278 18.47 -3.67 15.63
CA ARG A 278 19.40 -4.77 15.92
C ARG A 278 19.76 -4.84 17.41
N LYS A 279 20.02 -3.69 18.03
CA LYS A 279 20.32 -3.62 19.47
C LYS A 279 19.08 -3.93 20.32
N ALA A 280 17.90 -3.43 19.94
CA ALA A 280 16.65 -3.75 20.61
C ALA A 280 16.34 -5.25 20.55
N LEU A 281 16.54 -5.89 19.39
CA LEU A 281 16.38 -7.32 19.21
C LEU A 281 17.37 -8.13 20.04
N GLN A 282 18.64 -7.69 20.11
CA GLN A 282 19.64 -8.33 20.95
C GLN A 282 19.26 -8.26 22.44
N LEU A 283 18.84 -7.10 22.94
CA LEU A 283 18.39 -6.93 24.31
C LEU A 283 17.12 -7.76 24.60
N TYR A 284 16.21 -7.83 23.64
CA TYR A 284 15.02 -8.68 23.73
C TYR A 284 15.40 -10.16 23.86
N HIS A 285 16.27 -10.68 22.98
CA HIS A 285 16.74 -12.06 23.07
C HIS A 285 17.48 -12.33 24.38
N GLN A 286 18.32 -11.40 24.85
CA GLN A 286 19.01 -11.55 26.14
C GLN A 286 18.04 -11.67 27.32
N ARG A 287 16.95 -10.89 27.33
CA ARG A 287 15.93 -10.98 28.39
C ARG A 287 15.13 -12.28 28.31
N VAL A 288 14.76 -12.69 27.10
CA VAL A 288 14.05 -13.97 26.86
C VAL A 288 14.93 -15.14 27.31
N SER A 289 16.20 -15.17 26.90
CA SER A 289 17.16 -16.21 27.30
C SER A 289 17.35 -16.25 28.80
N LYS A 290 17.49 -15.09 29.46
CA LYS A 290 17.65 -15.03 30.92
C LYS A 290 16.44 -15.65 31.65
N ILE A 291 15.22 -15.29 31.26
CA ILE A 291 14.00 -15.86 31.86
C ILE A 291 13.92 -17.37 31.63
N ALA A 292 14.28 -17.83 30.43
CA ALA A 292 14.31 -19.26 30.13
C ALA A 292 15.36 -20.00 30.97
N GLU A 293 16.57 -19.45 31.11
CA GLU A 293 17.64 -20.02 31.94
C GLU A 293 17.25 -20.07 33.42
N ASP A 294 16.66 -18.99 33.95
CA ASP A 294 16.19 -18.92 35.34
C ASP A 294 15.14 -20.02 35.59
N ILE A 295 14.13 -20.18 34.72
CA ILE A 295 13.10 -21.22 34.85
C ILE A 295 13.66 -22.63 34.69
N MET A 296 14.59 -22.84 33.75
CA MET A 296 15.25 -24.14 33.58
C MET A 296 16.03 -24.53 34.84
N SER A 297 16.73 -23.57 35.47
CA SER A 297 17.48 -23.81 36.70
C SER A 297 16.57 -24.14 37.89
N GLU A 298 15.41 -23.48 38.02
CA GLU A 298 14.43 -23.77 39.08
C GLU A 298 13.79 -25.15 38.93
N GLN A 299 13.66 -25.66 37.71
CA GLN A 299 12.99 -26.93 37.45
C GLN A 299 13.91 -28.15 37.58
N ASP A 300 15.22 -27.99 37.41
CA ASP A 300 16.20 -29.04 37.72
C ASP A 300 16.25 -29.36 39.24
N GLU A 301 15.84 -28.43 40.11
CA GLU A 301 15.78 -28.66 41.56
C GLU A 301 14.47 -29.33 42.05
N ASN A 302 13.43 -29.43 41.22
CA ASN A 302 12.11 -29.86 41.67
C ASN A 302 11.50 -30.93 40.74
N CYS A 303 11.85 -32.19 40.99
CA CYS A 303 11.38 -33.33 40.20
C CYS A 303 10.41 -34.21 41.02
N ALA A 304 9.12 -33.95 40.91
CA ALA A 304 8.07 -34.84 41.43
C ALA A 304 7.30 -35.48 40.27
N SER A 305 7.40 -36.81 40.13
CA SER A 305 6.64 -37.61 39.15
C SER A 305 5.18 -37.73 39.58
N THR A 306 4.24 -37.46 38.67
CA THR A 306 2.80 -37.41 38.99
C THR A 306 1.98 -38.58 38.44
N ASP A 307 2.59 -39.69 38.02
CA ASP A 307 1.82 -40.85 37.54
C ASP A 307 2.48 -42.19 37.89
N ASP A 308 1.78 -42.97 38.73
CA ASP A 308 2.31 -44.13 39.48
C ASP A 308 1.87 -45.49 38.90
N SER A 309 1.08 -45.49 37.82
CA SER A 309 0.37 -46.70 37.37
C SER A 309 1.08 -47.49 36.27
N GLU A 310 1.89 -46.84 35.43
CA GLU A 310 2.55 -47.47 34.28
C GLU A 310 3.73 -48.39 34.69
N GLU A 311 3.97 -49.49 33.97
CA GLU A 311 5.08 -50.41 34.23
C GLU A 311 6.45 -49.71 34.15
N GLY A 312 6.62 -48.79 33.18
CA GLY A 312 7.81 -47.94 33.08
C GLY A 312 8.03 -47.01 34.29
N ALA A 313 6.95 -46.54 34.94
CA ALA A 313 7.02 -45.73 36.17
C ALA A 313 7.53 -46.54 37.36
N LYS A 314 7.08 -47.80 37.48
CA LYS A 314 7.54 -48.74 38.52
C LYS A 314 9.03 -49.06 38.35
N ILE A 315 9.47 -49.31 37.12
CA ILE A 315 10.89 -49.54 36.79
C ILE A 315 11.73 -48.30 37.14
N CYS A 316 11.25 -47.09 36.84
CA CYS A 316 11.93 -45.83 37.20
C CYS A 316 12.14 -45.68 38.72
N LYS A 317 11.10 -45.91 39.53
CA LYS A 317 11.21 -45.87 41.00
C LYS A 317 12.14 -46.93 41.57
N MET A 318 12.10 -48.14 41.02
CA MET A 318 13.02 -49.21 41.42
C MET A 318 14.48 -48.82 41.12
N LEU A 319 14.73 -48.16 39.98
CA LEU A 319 16.07 -47.69 39.60
C LEU A 319 16.56 -46.54 40.49
N GLU A 320 15.69 -45.60 40.86
CA GLU A 320 16.01 -44.50 41.77
C GLU A 320 16.39 -44.98 43.19
N GLN A 321 15.85 -46.12 43.62
CA GLN A 321 16.08 -46.70 44.95
C GLN A 321 17.15 -47.80 44.98
N ALA A 322 17.62 -48.27 43.82
CA ALA A 322 18.59 -49.34 43.72
C ALA A 322 20.00 -48.87 44.12
N ALA A 323 20.72 -49.70 44.87
CA ALA A 323 22.13 -49.45 45.20
C ALA A 323 23.05 -49.55 43.96
N GLU A 324 22.67 -50.39 42.98
CA GLU A 324 23.40 -50.61 41.71
C GLU A 324 22.44 -50.60 40.51
N PRO A 325 22.00 -49.42 40.04
CA PRO A 325 20.99 -49.31 38.97
C PRO A 325 21.45 -49.88 37.64
N GLU A 326 22.76 -49.84 37.34
CA GLU A 326 23.33 -50.39 36.10
C GLU A 326 23.19 -51.92 36.01
N VAL A 327 23.36 -52.61 37.14
CA VAL A 327 23.19 -54.07 37.24
C VAL A 327 21.72 -54.45 37.10
N MET A 328 20.82 -53.65 37.68
CA MET A 328 19.38 -53.87 37.55
C MET A 328 18.88 -53.62 36.12
N MET A 329 19.39 -52.60 35.43
CA MET A 329 19.08 -52.35 34.02
C MET A 329 19.53 -53.49 33.11
N ALA A 330 20.67 -54.14 33.39
CA ALA A 330 21.15 -55.29 32.62
C ALA A 330 20.28 -56.55 32.78
N GLY A 331 19.47 -56.63 33.84
CA GLY A 331 18.54 -57.74 34.11
C GLY A 331 17.12 -57.57 33.58
N LEU A 332 16.79 -56.42 32.97
CA LEU A 332 15.46 -56.14 32.42
C LEU A 332 15.22 -56.90 31.12
N THR A 333 13.98 -57.35 30.90
CA THR A 333 13.59 -57.94 29.60
C THR A 333 13.49 -56.87 28.52
N SER A 334 13.56 -57.27 27.24
CA SER A 334 13.43 -56.34 26.10
C SER A 334 12.11 -55.55 26.14
N GLU A 335 11.01 -56.17 26.58
CA GLU A 335 9.71 -55.50 26.71
C GLU A 335 9.71 -54.45 27.84
N GLN A 336 10.35 -54.76 28.97
CA GLN A 336 10.51 -53.83 30.10
C GLN A 336 11.42 -52.65 29.74
N MET A 337 12.48 -52.87 28.96
CA MET A 337 13.35 -51.82 28.44
C MET A 337 12.63 -50.87 27.49
N ILE A 338 11.73 -51.39 26.63
CA ILE A 338 10.88 -50.57 25.75
C ILE A 338 9.86 -49.77 26.57
N SER A 339 9.22 -50.39 27.57
CA SER A 339 8.26 -49.72 28.47
C SER A 339 8.93 -48.59 29.27
N PHE A 340 10.13 -48.84 29.80
CA PHE A 340 10.93 -47.87 30.53
C PHE A 340 11.43 -46.71 29.66
N SER A 341 11.99 -46.99 28.47
CA SER A 341 12.43 -45.94 27.55
C SER A 341 11.28 -45.09 27.02
N SER A 342 10.11 -45.69 26.76
CA SER A 342 8.87 -44.98 26.42
C SER A 342 8.41 -44.07 27.55
N TYR A 343 8.42 -44.56 28.80
CA TYR A 343 8.08 -43.75 29.97
C TYR A 343 9.06 -42.59 30.18
N GLN A 344 10.38 -42.83 30.06
CA GLN A 344 11.39 -41.76 30.13
C GLN A 344 11.19 -40.71 29.04
N ALA A 345 10.89 -41.13 27.80
CA ALA A 345 10.60 -40.21 26.70
C ALA A 345 9.34 -39.36 27.00
N LYS A 346 8.26 -40.00 27.47
CA LYS A 346 7.01 -39.33 27.87
C LYS A 346 7.22 -38.36 29.03
N GLN A 347 8.01 -38.73 30.03
CA GLN A 347 8.34 -37.87 31.18
C GLN A 347 9.21 -36.68 30.74
N LYS A 348 10.18 -36.90 29.85
CA LYS A 348 11.00 -35.84 29.27
C LYS A 348 10.15 -34.86 28.44
N GLU A 349 9.23 -35.36 27.63
CA GLU A 349 8.30 -34.54 26.85
C GLU A 349 7.34 -33.75 27.75
N ALA A 350 6.75 -34.39 28.77
CA ALA A 350 5.89 -33.72 29.74
C ALA A 350 6.64 -32.60 30.49
N ARG A 351 7.89 -32.86 30.90
CA ARG A 351 8.76 -31.87 31.54
C ARG A 351 9.06 -30.72 30.59
N GLN A 352 9.44 -31.00 29.34
CA GLN A 352 9.69 -29.98 28.33
C GLN A 352 8.46 -29.11 28.07
N ASN A 353 7.26 -29.71 28.02
CA ASN A 353 6.01 -28.98 27.85
C ASN A 353 5.68 -28.12 29.07
N GLU A 354 5.94 -28.59 30.29
CA GLU A 354 5.75 -27.80 31.51
C GLU A 354 6.73 -26.61 31.58
N VAL A 355 8.01 -26.84 31.30
CA VAL A 355 9.03 -25.79 31.19
C VAL A 355 8.58 -24.77 30.14
N ALA A 356 8.21 -25.22 28.94
CA ALA A 356 7.77 -24.35 27.85
C ALA A 356 6.56 -23.49 28.26
N LYS A 357 5.58 -24.07 28.95
CA LYS A 357 4.40 -23.34 29.44
C LYS A 357 4.76 -22.33 30.55
N LYS A 358 5.67 -22.67 31.46
CA LYS A 358 6.18 -21.74 32.49
C LYS A 358 6.92 -20.57 31.83
N VAL A 359 7.78 -20.86 30.85
CA VAL A 359 8.49 -19.84 30.06
C VAL A 359 7.49 -18.94 29.34
N GLU A 360 6.51 -19.49 28.63
CA GLU A 360 5.48 -18.72 27.93
C GLU A 360 4.72 -17.78 28.88
N ASN A 361 4.25 -18.30 30.02
CA ASN A 361 3.56 -17.49 31.03
C ASN A 361 4.46 -16.39 31.62
N ALA A 362 5.73 -16.70 31.93
CA ALA A 362 6.67 -15.73 32.46
C ALA A 362 7.00 -14.63 31.44
N LEU A 363 7.11 -15.00 30.16
CA LEU A 363 7.30 -14.04 29.07
C LEU A 363 6.09 -13.13 28.91
N GLU A 364 4.86 -13.64 29.04
CA GLU A 364 3.66 -12.80 29.02
C GLU A 364 3.62 -11.81 30.19
N VAL A 365 3.90 -12.26 31.41
CA VAL A 365 3.95 -11.40 32.61
C VAL A 365 5.02 -10.32 32.47
N ALA A 366 6.16 -10.65 31.87
CA ALA A 366 7.25 -9.70 31.60
C ALA A 366 6.99 -8.78 30.38
N GLY A 367 5.88 -8.97 29.65
CA GLY A 367 5.57 -8.19 28.44
C GLY A 367 6.48 -8.50 27.24
N LEU A 368 7.00 -9.72 27.16
CA LEU A 368 7.99 -10.19 26.17
C LEU A 368 7.44 -11.22 25.17
N SER A 369 6.12 -11.40 25.09
CA SER A 369 5.49 -12.45 24.27
C SER A 369 5.80 -12.33 22.77
N SER A 370 5.50 -11.20 22.12
CA SER A 370 5.93 -10.96 20.72
C SER A 370 5.96 -9.47 20.37
N ARG A 371 6.88 -9.07 19.49
CA ARG A 371 7.02 -7.68 19.03
C ARG A 371 6.39 -7.50 17.64
N ASP A 372 5.44 -6.58 17.50
CA ASP A 372 4.85 -6.19 16.20
C ASP A 372 5.76 -5.18 15.49
N VAL A 373 6.81 -5.67 14.83
CA VAL A 373 7.78 -4.84 14.09
C VAL A 373 7.57 -4.99 12.59
N THR A 374 7.29 -3.88 11.91
CA THR A 374 7.14 -3.82 10.45
C THR A 374 8.25 -2.96 9.83
N PRO A 375 9.14 -3.53 8.97
CA PRO A 375 10.11 -2.76 8.22
C PRO A 375 9.45 -1.94 7.10
N PHE A 376 9.99 -0.76 6.83
CA PHE A 376 9.57 0.08 5.71
C PHE A 376 10.72 0.87 5.11
N LEU A 377 10.59 1.17 3.83
CA LEU A 377 11.54 1.95 3.04
C LEU A 377 10.84 3.21 2.52
N LYS A 378 11.45 4.38 2.69
CA LYS A 378 10.95 5.63 2.10
C LYS A 378 11.72 5.96 0.84
N VAL A 379 10.99 6.34 -0.21
CA VAL A 379 11.56 6.75 -1.50
C VAL A 379 10.97 8.10 -1.88
N ARG A 380 11.81 9.13 -1.97
CA ARG A 380 11.40 10.45 -2.50
C ARG A 380 11.41 10.37 -4.01
N VAL A 381 10.30 10.77 -4.61
CA VAL A 381 10.08 10.70 -6.05
C VAL A 381 9.58 12.03 -6.60
N THR A 382 9.80 12.22 -7.88
CA THR A 382 9.39 13.42 -8.61
C THR A 382 8.58 13.01 -9.83
N GLY A 383 7.48 13.71 -10.09
CA GLY A 383 6.73 13.55 -11.33
C GLY A 383 7.55 13.98 -12.54
N LEU A 384 7.40 13.28 -13.66
CA LEU A 384 8.20 13.54 -14.86
C LEU A 384 7.44 14.45 -15.85
N ALA A 385 8.16 15.40 -16.43
CA ALA A 385 7.69 16.26 -17.52
C ALA A 385 8.47 15.94 -18.80
N HIS A 386 7.74 15.74 -19.90
CA HIS A 386 8.34 15.46 -21.20
C HIS A 386 8.96 16.74 -21.79
N LYS A 387 10.13 16.65 -22.45
CA LYS A 387 10.84 17.81 -23.01
C LYS A 387 10.00 18.61 -24.01
N ILE A 388 9.17 17.92 -24.80
CA ILE A 388 8.30 18.51 -25.83
C ILE A 388 7.05 19.20 -25.23
N SER A 389 6.76 19.01 -23.94
CA SER A 389 5.60 19.65 -23.31
C SER A 389 5.84 21.16 -23.18
N ALA A 390 5.02 21.96 -23.88
CA ALA A 390 5.08 23.44 -23.89
C ALA A 390 4.78 24.10 -22.52
N THR A 391 4.40 23.32 -21.51
CA THR A 391 4.07 23.84 -20.17
C THR A 391 5.27 23.65 -19.25
N LYS A 392 5.85 24.76 -18.76
CA LYS A 392 6.78 24.78 -17.60
C LYS A 392 5.99 24.38 -16.35
N THR A 393 5.67 23.10 -16.22
CA THR A 393 4.99 22.59 -15.02
C THR A 393 6.00 22.25 -13.96
N ILE A 394 5.82 22.79 -12.77
CA ILE A 394 6.55 22.37 -11.56
C ILE A 394 6.27 20.88 -11.36
N ASN A 395 7.33 20.10 -11.29
CA ASN A 395 7.21 18.67 -11.03
C ASN A 395 6.69 18.47 -9.61
N LYS A 396 5.56 17.77 -9.49
CA LYS A 396 5.01 17.43 -8.17
C LYS A 396 5.92 16.40 -7.50
N GLU A 397 6.37 16.71 -6.30
CA GLU A 397 7.12 15.76 -5.48
C GLU A 397 6.20 14.81 -4.72
N GLY A 398 6.73 13.65 -4.38
CA GLY A 398 6.05 12.68 -3.54
C GLY A 398 7.00 11.86 -2.70
N LEU A 399 6.45 11.26 -1.65
CA LEU A 399 7.15 10.34 -0.77
C LEU A 399 6.38 9.01 -0.77
N ILE A 400 7.01 7.97 -1.33
CA ILE A 400 6.45 6.62 -1.37
C ILE A 400 7.04 5.81 -0.21
N THR A 401 6.18 5.36 0.70
CA THR A 401 6.54 4.44 1.80
C THR A 401 6.22 3.01 1.37
N ILE A 402 7.25 2.20 1.18
CA ILE A 402 7.15 0.77 0.84
C ILE A 402 7.20 -0.02 2.15
N TRP A 403 6.06 -0.58 2.56
CA TRP A 403 5.96 -1.47 3.73
C TRP A 403 6.38 -2.89 3.35
N ASN A 404 7.15 -3.55 4.21
CA ASN A 404 7.75 -4.86 3.95
C ASN A 404 8.43 -4.92 2.57
N PRO A 405 9.42 -4.06 2.32
CA PRO A 405 10.12 -4.02 1.04
C PRO A 405 10.81 -5.36 0.77
N THR A 406 10.69 -5.85 -0.46
CA THR A 406 11.37 -7.09 -0.87
C THR A 406 12.87 -6.87 -1.01
N GLU A 407 13.68 -7.93 -0.89
CA GLU A 407 15.13 -7.82 -1.10
C GLU A 407 15.47 -7.25 -2.48
N LYS A 408 14.69 -7.62 -3.50
CA LYS A 408 14.80 -7.05 -4.83
C LYS A 408 14.56 -5.53 -4.85
N GLN A 409 13.55 -5.04 -4.13
CA GLN A 409 13.29 -3.59 -4.03
C GLN A 409 14.41 -2.87 -3.28
N LYS A 410 15.03 -3.50 -2.27
CA LYS A 410 16.16 -2.92 -1.54
C LYS A 410 17.42 -2.82 -2.40
N ALA A 411 17.68 -3.83 -3.23
CA ALA A 411 18.90 -3.92 -4.05
C ALA A 411 18.79 -3.20 -5.42
N ASP A 412 17.64 -3.28 -6.09
CA ASP A 412 17.50 -2.85 -7.49
C ASP A 412 16.98 -1.41 -7.67
N LEU A 413 16.48 -0.77 -6.59
CA LEU A 413 16.07 0.62 -6.65
C LEU A 413 17.30 1.52 -6.63
N VAL A 414 17.40 2.39 -7.65
CA VAL A 414 18.56 3.28 -7.85
C VAL A 414 18.10 4.74 -7.92
N GLU A 415 18.82 5.62 -7.22
CA GLU A 415 18.60 7.07 -7.32
C GLU A 415 18.92 7.58 -8.73
N GLY A 416 18.09 8.51 -9.26
CA GLY A 416 18.22 9.06 -10.60
C GLY A 416 17.61 8.21 -11.72
N GLN A 417 17.13 7.01 -11.41
CA GLN A 417 16.48 6.14 -12.38
C GLN A 417 14.95 6.40 -12.44
N VAL A 418 14.39 6.24 -13.65
CA VAL A 418 12.94 6.32 -13.89
C VAL A 418 12.30 4.95 -13.78
N TYR A 419 11.18 4.86 -13.07
CA TYR A 419 10.42 3.63 -12.89
C TYR A 419 8.95 3.79 -13.27
N ILE A 420 8.40 2.73 -13.84
CA ILE A 420 6.97 2.48 -13.87
C ILE A 420 6.61 1.81 -12.54
N ALA A 421 5.83 2.51 -11.72
CA ALA A 421 5.34 2.01 -10.44
C ALA A 421 3.85 1.64 -10.56
N THR A 422 3.46 0.49 -10.02
CA THR A 422 2.06 0.00 -10.06
C THR A 422 1.54 -0.33 -8.67
N GLY A 423 0.25 -0.07 -8.44
CA GLY A 423 -0.44 -0.48 -7.22
C GLY A 423 -0.18 0.42 -6.01
N LEU A 424 0.17 1.69 -6.23
CA LEU A 424 0.41 2.68 -5.17
C LEU A 424 -0.93 3.16 -4.59
N LEU A 425 -1.00 3.33 -3.26
CA LEU A 425 -2.19 3.85 -2.58
C LEU A 425 -1.89 5.26 -2.04
N PRO A 426 -2.60 6.31 -2.44
CA PRO A 426 -2.38 7.63 -1.89
C PRO A 426 -2.85 7.71 -0.43
N SER A 427 -2.16 8.54 0.35
CA SER A 427 -2.58 8.90 1.70
C SER A 427 -3.49 10.12 1.67
N ALA A 428 -4.44 10.21 2.61
CA ALA A 428 -5.38 11.33 2.71
C ALA A 428 -4.73 12.67 3.09
N HIS A 429 -3.46 12.66 3.54
CA HIS A 429 -2.73 13.87 3.88
C HIS A 429 -2.41 14.70 2.62
N CYS A 430 -3.06 15.86 2.50
CA CYS A 430 -2.82 16.80 1.41
C CYS A 430 -1.79 17.84 1.84
N THR A 431 -0.57 17.73 1.32
CA THR A 431 0.46 18.78 1.40
C THR A 431 0.97 19.09 -0.01
N ASN A 432 1.96 19.97 -0.14
CA ASN A 432 2.68 20.15 -1.41
C ASN A 432 3.34 18.85 -1.91
N ILE A 433 3.62 17.91 -1.00
CA ILE A 433 4.16 16.58 -1.29
C ILE A 433 3.03 15.55 -1.30
N LEU A 434 3.03 14.67 -2.31
CA LEU A 434 2.11 13.55 -2.38
C LEU A 434 2.64 12.35 -1.57
N TYR A 435 1.94 11.96 -0.52
CA TYR A 435 2.27 10.76 0.24
C TYR A 435 1.56 9.54 -0.36
N LEU A 436 2.34 8.49 -0.60
CA LEU A 436 1.89 7.25 -1.21
C LEU A 436 2.39 6.07 -0.39
N HIS A 437 1.58 5.03 -0.30
CA HIS A 437 1.91 3.77 0.35
C HIS A 437 1.97 2.66 -0.69
N ALA A 438 2.97 1.81 -0.51
CA ALA A 438 3.19 0.61 -1.29
C ALA A 438 3.35 -0.57 -0.32
N ARG A 439 2.91 -1.75 -0.75
CA ARG A 439 3.24 -3.01 -0.08
C ARG A 439 4.26 -3.74 -0.94
N GLY A 440 5.38 -4.16 -0.36
CA GLY A 440 6.50 -4.71 -1.12
C GLY A 440 6.10 -5.90 -2.00
N SER A 441 5.25 -6.80 -1.47
CA SER A 441 4.78 -7.99 -2.20
C SER A 441 3.84 -7.71 -3.37
N SER A 442 3.10 -6.59 -3.37
CA SER A 442 2.09 -6.29 -4.39
C SER A 442 2.46 -5.13 -5.33
N THR A 443 3.53 -4.41 -5.03
CA THR A 443 3.96 -3.22 -5.78
C THR A 443 5.08 -3.62 -6.72
N MET A 444 4.90 -3.36 -8.01
CA MET A 444 5.96 -3.58 -8.99
C MET A 444 6.63 -2.27 -9.36
N TRP A 445 7.95 -2.34 -9.48
CA TRP A 445 8.81 -1.26 -9.94
C TRP A 445 9.57 -1.79 -11.15
N LYS A 446 9.23 -1.27 -12.34
CA LYS A 446 9.91 -1.65 -13.57
C LYS A 446 10.76 -0.47 -14.05
N PRO A 447 12.10 -0.60 -14.13
CA PRO A 447 12.95 0.47 -14.63
C PRO A 447 12.62 0.76 -16.10
N LEU A 448 12.62 2.03 -16.45
CA LEU A 448 12.49 2.48 -17.83
C LEU A 448 13.86 2.44 -18.53
N ALA A 449 13.91 2.07 -19.81
CA ALA A 449 15.17 2.06 -20.54
C ALA A 449 15.74 3.48 -20.67
N SER A 450 17.07 3.62 -20.60
CA SER A 450 17.75 4.94 -20.58
C SER A 450 17.40 5.82 -21.79
N ALA A 451 17.21 5.23 -22.96
CA ALA A 451 16.77 5.94 -24.17
C ALA A 451 15.41 6.63 -23.99
N GLN A 452 14.45 5.96 -23.35
CA GLN A 452 13.11 6.52 -23.07
C GLN A 452 13.15 7.51 -21.90
N ALA A 453 14.08 7.31 -20.95
CA ALA A 453 14.26 8.26 -19.84
C ALA A 453 14.83 9.61 -20.32
N ALA A 454 15.61 9.62 -21.41
CA ALA A 454 16.20 10.82 -21.99
C ALA A 454 15.18 11.80 -22.57
N ASP A 455 13.94 11.37 -22.80
CA ASP A 455 12.84 12.21 -23.30
C ASP A 455 12.25 13.14 -22.23
N PHE A 456 12.57 12.91 -20.95
CA PHE A 456 12.10 13.72 -19.83
C PHE A 456 13.08 14.83 -19.46
N GLN A 457 12.56 15.91 -18.88
CA GLN A 457 13.38 16.97 -18.31
C GLN A 457 14.21 16.45 -17.12
N PRO A 458 15.41 17.02 -16.87
CA PRO A 458 16.21 16.66 -15.70
C PRO A 458 15.40 16.82 -14.41
N PHE A 459 15.41 15.78 -13.57
CA PHE A 459 14.69 15.76 -12.29
C PHE A 459 15.57 15.35 -11.11
N PHE A 460 16.81 14.92 -11.38
CA PHE A 460 17.70 14.31 -10.41
C PHE A 460 19.00 15.10 -10.28
N THR A 461 19.37 15.37 -9.03
CA THR A 461 20.69 15.88 -8.67
C THR A 461 21.35 14.82 -7.79
N PRO A 462 22.51 14.25 -8.19
CA PRO A 462 23.25 13.28 -7.36
C PRO A 462 23.55 13.83 -5.97
N ARG A 463 23.76 12.92 -5.02
CA ARG A 463 24.24 13.31 -3.68
C ARG A 463 25.66 13.84 -3.77
N LYS A 464 25.94 14.89 -3.00
CA LYS A 464 27.25 15.50 -2.87
C LYS A 464 27.50 15.79 -1.40
N ALA A 465 28.71 15.51 -0.93
CA ALA A 465 29.16 15.93 0.39
C ALA A 465 29.25 17.47 0.42
N VAL A 466 28.67 18.07 1.44
CA VAL A 466 28.75 19.51 1.71
C VAL A 466 29.97 19.77 2.55
N GLU A 467 30.84 20.66 2.09
CA GLU A 467 31.91 21.23 2.90
C GLU A 467 31.32 22.22 3.90
N LEU A 468 31.88 22.25 5.10
CA LEU A 468 31.44 23.11 6.19
C LEU A 468 31.60 24.60 5.86
N SER A 469 32.60 24.95 5.04
CA SER A 469 32.78 26.28 4.46
C SER A 469 31.56 26.75 3.64
N LEU A 470 30.89 25.83 2.94
CA LEU A 470 29.77 26.07 2.04
C LEU A 470 28.40 25.79 2.67
N ILE A 471 28.35 25.38 3.94
CA ILE A 471 27.10 25.03 4.61
C ILE A 471 26.13 26.22 4.65
N GLY A 472 26.62 27.45 4.58
CA GLY A 472 25.82 28.68 4.49
C GLY A 472 24.84 28.66 3.32
N GLU A 473 25.23 28.09 2.18
CA GLU A 473 24.44 28.01 0.94
C GLU A 473 23.31 26.98 1.01
N VAL A 474 23.42 26.00 1.91
CA VAL A 474 22.39 24.98 2.12
C VAL A 474 21.12 25.65 2.68
N PRO A 475 19.93 25.43 2.10
CA PRO A 475 18.70 26.00 2.64
C PRO A 475 18.37 25.51 4.06
N LEU A 476 17.62 26.30 4.83
CA LEU A 476 17.09 25.83 6.12
C LEU A 476 16.09 24.69 5.90
N ALA A 477 16.09 23.72 6.81
CA ALA A 477 15.26 22.52 6.76
C ALA A 477 15.46 21.62 5.53
N SER A 478 16.48 21.87 4.70
CA SER A 478 16.88 20.91 3.66
C SER A 478 17.83 19.85 4.20
N GLU A 479 17.80 18.70 3.54
CA GLU A 479 18.72 17.60 3.81
C GLU A 479 20.08 17.83 3.17
N PHE A 480 21.15 17.46 3.86
CA PHE A 480 22.52 17.47 3.36
C PHE A 480 23.32 16.30 3.92
N ASP A 481 24.41 15.97 3.23
CA ASP A 481 25.35 14.93 3.59
C ASP A 481 26.72 15.59 3.83
N ILE A 482 27.48 15.15 4.83
CA ILE A 482 28.78 15.74 5.20
C ILE A 482 29.71 14.65 5.75
N ALA A 483 31.02 14.80 5.56
CA ALA A 483 32.01 14.00 6.26
C ALA A 483 32.89 14.92 7.12
N GLY A 484 33.30 14.44 8.29
CA GLY A 484 34.14 15.21 9.19
C GLY A 484 34.63 14.39 10.38
N VAL A 485 35.60 14.95 11.10
CA VAL A 485 36.13 14.40 12.35
C VAL A 485 35.20 14.79 13.49
N VAL A 486 34.81 13.79 14.30
CA VAL A 486 34.06 14.03 15.54
C VAL A 486 35.02 14.55 16.59
N LEU A 487 34.85 15.79 17.01
CA LEU A 487 35.69 16.43 18.02
C LEU A 487 35.22 16.13 19.45
N HIS A 488 33.91 16.05 19.64
CA HIS A 488 33.34 15.80 20.95
C HIS A 488 31.96 15.14 20.84
N VAL A 489 31.74 14.17 21.71
CA VAL A 489 30.44 13.51 21.93
C VAL A 489 29.93 14.00 23.29
N GLY A 490 28.84 14.75 23.28
CA GLY A 490 28.24 15.28 24.50
C GLY A 490 27.50 14.22 25.31
N ASP A 491 27.19 14.57 26.55
CA ASP A 491 26.40 13.72 27.43
C ASP A 491 24.96 13.58 26.95
N VAL A 492 24.35 12.44 27.25
CA VAL A 492 22.93 12.20 26.99
C VAL A 492 22.13 12.96 28.04
N TYR A 493 21.21 13.81 27.59
CA TYR A 493 20.36 14.61 28.46
C TYR A 493 18.89 14.47 28.07
N LEU A 494 18.00 14.70 29.03
CA LEU A 494 16.55 14.66 28.83
C LEU A 494 16.04 16.04 28.44
N CYS A 495 15.26 16.10 27.36
CA CYS A 495 14.61 17.31 26.89
C CYS A 495 13.20 16.96 26.42
N SER A 496 12.17 17.53 27.07
CA SER A 496 10.76 17.31 26.71
C SER A 496 10.38 15.83 26.56
N ASN A 497 10.82 15.00 27.52
CA ASN A 497 10.60 13.55 27.55
C ASN A 497 11.28 12.74 26.41
N GLN A 498 12.23 13.36 25.70
CA GLN A 498 13.11 12.71 24.73
C GLN A 498 14.55 12.75 25.22
N LYS A 499 15.28 11.65 25.06
CA LYS A 499 16.72 11.65 25.27
C LYS A 499 17.38 12.32 24.07
N ARG A 500 18.35 13.20 24.30
CA ARG A 500 19.11 13.91 23.27
C ARG A 500 20.60 13.84 23.53
N GLN A 501 21.37 13.91 22.45
CA GLN A 501 22.82 13.95 22.50
C GLN A 501 23.35 14.85 21.39
N TRP A 502 24.39 15.64 21.69
CA TRP A 502 25.06 16.48 20.73
C TRP A 502 26.36 15.84 20.27
N LEU A 503 26.64 15.95 18.96
CA LEU A 503 27.96 15.70 18.41
C LEU A 503 28.50 16.98 17.79
N PHE A 504 29.79 17.25 18.04
CA PHE A 504 30.50 18.40 17.50
C PHE A 504 31.52 17.91 16.50
N LEU A 505 31.47 18.45 15.28
CA LEU A 505 32.26 17.99 14.14
C LEU A 505 32.98 19.15 13.46
N THR A 506 34.07 18.83 12.79
CA THR A 506 34.76 19.71 11.83
C THR A 506 35.23 18.89 10.64
N ASP A 507 35.35 19.51 9.46
CA ASP A 507 35.87 18.87 8.25
C ASP A 507 37.26 19.39 7.85
N GLY A 508 37.86 20.28 8.64
CA GLY A 508 39.17 20.85 8.33
C GLY A 508 39.19 21.90 7.21
N SER A 509 38.07 22.11 6.49
CA SER A 509 38.01 22.95 5.27
C SER A 509 38.45 24.40 5.49
N LYS A 510 38.15 24.95 6.68
CA LYS A 510 38.58 26.30 7.09
C LYS A 510 39.98 26.38 7.66
N PHE A 511 40.58 25.27 8.11
CA PHE A 511 41.95 25.30 8.66
C PHE A 511 43.02 25.32 7.57
N ILE A 512 42.71 24.77 6.38
CA ILE A 512 43.63 24.74 5.24
C ILE A 512 43.63 26.08 4.48
N SER A 513 42.50 26.79 4.46
CA SER A 513 42.34 28.08 3.76
C SER A 513 42.73 29.31 4.60
N ALA A 514 43.02 29.14 5.89
CA ALA A 514 43.25 30.22 6.86
C ALA A 514 44.62 30.93 6.80
N SER A 515 45.41 30.79 5.74
CA SER A 515 46.64 31.59 5.61
C SER A 515 46.37 33.09 5.37
N GLN A 516 45.12 33.53 5.14
CA GLN A 516 44.80 34.93 4.81
C GLN A 516 43.50 35.54 5.39
N SER A 517 42.78 34.95 6.36
CA SER A 517 41.56 35.59 6.90
C SER A 517 41.43 35.53 8.42
N THR A 518 41.15 36.67 9.04
CA THR A 518 40.92 36.88 10.48
C THR A 518 39.58 36.33 11.00
N ASP A 519 38.71 35.82 10.13
CA ASP A 519 37.43 35.19 10.49
C ASP A 519 37.64 33.68 10.76
N GLN A 520 38.16 33.33 11.94
CA GLN A 520 38.23 31.94 12.43
C GLN A 520 36.86 31.34 12.80
N ASP A 521 35.80 32.13 12.64
CA ASP A 521 34.44 31.76 13.02
C ASP A 521 33.78 30.91 11.93
N ASP A 522 33.04 29.87 12.33
CA ASP A 522 32.28 28.91 11.49
C ASP A 522 33.01 27.61 11.10
N CYS A 523 33.94 27.11 11.92
CA CYS A 523 34.64 25.85 11.68
C CYS A 523 33.97 24.61 12.32
N LEU A 524 32.81 24.80 12.97
CA LEU A 524 32.15 23.79 13.80
C LEU A 524 30.71 23.53 13.37
N LEU A 525 30.34 22.25 13.35
CA LEU A 525 28.98 21.77 13.18
C LEU A 525 28.54 21.02 14.44
N ALA A 526 27.44 21.46 15.05
CA ALA A 526 26.74 20.75 16.11
C ALA A 526 25.56 19.97 15.52
N VAL A 527 25.55 18.65 15.70
CA VAL A 527 24.48 17.76 15.25
C VAL A 527 23.71 17.25 16.45
N SER A 528 22.42 17.53 16.49
CA SER A 528 21.50 17.03 17.51
C SER A 528 20.96 15.66 17.12
N PHE A 529 21.05 14.70 18.02
CA PHE A 529 20.37 13.42 17.91
C PHE A 529 19.31 13.31 18.99
N SER A 530 18.12 12.84 18.61
CA SER A 530 17.02 12.61 19.54
C SER A 530 16.49 11.19 19.41
N CYS A 531 16.22 10.56 20.55
CA CYS A 531 15.50 9.29 20.62
C CYS A 531 14.19 9.48 21.38
N SER A 532 13.10 8.94 20.82
CA SER A 532 11.75 9.06 21.38
C SER A 532 11.48 8.08 22.53
N SER A 533 12.26 7.01 22.69
CA SER A 533 12.09 6.03 23.77
C SER A 533 13.06 6.32 24.92
N ALA A 534 12.51 6.57 26.12
CA ALA A 534 13.29 6.71 27.34
C ALA A 534 14.07 5.42 27.72
N SER A 535 13.65 4.27 27.19
CA SER A 535 14.23 2.94 27.46
C SER A 535 15.31 2.50 26.48
N ASP A 536 15.51 3.17 25.33
CA ASP A 536 16.53 2.80 24.33
C ASP A 536 17.85 3.54 24.57
N ASP A 537 18.61 3.11 25.58
CA ASP A 537 20.03 3.51 25.72
C ASP A 537 20.91 3.01 24.56
N GLY A 538 20.32 2.23 23.65
CA GLY A 538 20.95 1.76 22.43
C GLY A 538 21.12 2.78 21.31
N ALA A 539 20.44 3.92 21.40
CA ALA A 539 20.38 4.90 20.32
C ALA A 539 21.58 5.87 20.27
N PHE A 540 22.35 5.99 21.35
CA PHE A 540 23.33 7.04 21.53
C PHE A 540 24.77 6.60 21.26
N PHE A 541 25.62 7.59 21.00
CA PHE A 541 27.00 7.40 20.63
C PHE A 541 27.87 7.24 21.87
N SER A 542 28.80 6.28 21.78
CA SER A 542 29.88 6.14 22.76
C SER A 542 30.89 7.27 22.57
N TYR A 543 31.52 7.71 23.67
CA TYR A 543 32.63 8.66 23.64
C TYR A 543 33.80 8.17 22.78
N ALA A 544 33.90 6.85 22.55
CA ALA A 544 34.88 6.26 21.64
C ALA A 544 34.74 6.74 20.19
N LEU A 545 33.62 7.38 19.80
CA LEU A 545 33.48 7.98 18.48
C LEU A 545 34.32 9.25 18.32
N SER A 546 34.69 9.93 19.42
CA SER A 546 35.55 11.10 19.39
C SER A 546 36.91 10.78 18.77
N GLY A 547 37.41 11.66 17.91
CA GLY A 547 38.65 11.48 17.14
C GLY A 547 38.49 10.66 15.85
N ASN A 548 37.33 10.05 15.59
CA ASN A 548 37.10 9.31 14.35
C ASN A 548 36.50 10.19 13.25
N THR A 549 36.87 9.91 12.01
CA THR A 549 36.23 10.50 10.82
C THR A 549 34.95 9.73 10.48
N VAL A 550 33.85 10.47 10.33
CA VAL A 550 32.51 9.93 10.10
C VAL A 550 31.85 10.64 8.93
N GLY A 551 31.23 9.87 8.04
CA GLY A 551 30.31 10.38 7.03
C GLY A 551 28.87 10.32 7.53
N PHE A 552 28.16 11.44 7.51
CA PHE A 552 26.73 11.54 7.80
C PHE A 552 25.93 11.76 6.53
N SER A 553 24.80 11.08 6.42
CA SER A 553 23.82 11.30 5.35
C SER A 553 22.47 11.70 5.92
N ASN A 554 21.73 12.51 5.15
CA ASN A 554 20.37 12.95 5.43
C ASN A 554 20.26 13.73 6.75
N LEU A 555 21.24 14.57 7.07
CA LEU A 555 21.12 15.56 8.16
C LEU A 555 20.24 16.71 7.71
N VAL A 556 19.46 17.29 8.61
CA VAL A 556 18.59 18.43 8.32
C VAL A 556 19.23 19.71 8.85
N LYS A 557 19.47 20.70 7.99
CA LYS A 557 20.03 21.99 8.41
C LYS A 557 19.06 22.73 9.32
N ARG A 558 19.55 23.23 10.46
CA ARG A 558 18.81 24.08 11.40
C ARG A 558 19.40 25.50 11.43
N GLN A 559 18.73 26.37 12.17
CA GLN A 559 19.17 27.74 12.34
C GLN A 559 20.54 27.75 13.05
N LYS A 560 21.47 28.53 12.52
CA LYS A 560 22.80 28.73 13.10
C LYS A 560 22.67 29.31 14.51
N ASP A 561 23.44 28.80 15.46
CA ASP A 561 23.58 29.43 16.78
C ASP A 561 24.43 30.67 16.61
N GLN A 562 23.79 31.85 16.58
CA GLN A 562 24.48 33.13 16.38
C GLN A 562 25.35 33.51 17.59
N THR A 563 24.93 33.14 18.80
CA THR A 563 25.63 33.47 20.04
C THR A 563 26.94 32.70 20.12
N ARG A 564 26.92 31.41 19.76
CA ARG A 564 28.12 30.55 19.80
C ARG A 564 28.86 30.49 18.47
N ARG A 565 28.31 31.07 17.41
CA ARG A 565 28.83 31.03 16.03
C ARG A 565 29.04 29.58 15.51
N ILE A 566 28.10 28.69 15.82
CA ILE A 566 28.16 27.26 15.44
C ILE A 566 27.04 26.93 14.45
N TRP A 567 27.36 26.16 13.41
CA TRP A 567 26.35 25.60 12.52
C TRP A 567 25.58 24.48 13.21
N VAL A 568 24.27 24.42 13.00
CA VAL A 568 23.42 23.44 13.68
C VAL A 568 22.73 22.56 12.64
N ALA A 569 22.75 21.25 12.89
CA ALA A 569 21.96 20.29 12.15
C ALA A 569 21.24 19.33 13.10
N GLU A 570 20.21 18.68 12.59
CA GLU A 570 19.44 17.69 13.32
C GLU A 570 19.47 16.37 12.56
N ALA A 571 19.76 15.30 13.28
CA ALA A 571 19.61 13.95 12.81
C ALA A 571 18.18 13.49 13.04
N THR A 572 17.57 13.01 11.97
CA THR A 572 16.24 12.42 11.94
C THR A 572 16.36 10.89 11.98
N GLN A 573 15.22 10.20 12.06
CA GLN A 573 15.17 8.74 11.97
C GLN A 573 15.77 8.20 10.65
N SER A 574 15.75 8.99 9.58
CA SER A 574 16.35 8.64 8.28
C SER A 574 17.81 9.04 8.13
N SER A 575 18.39 9.73 9.11
CA SER A 575 19.81 10.08 9.09
C SER A 575 20.65 8.84 9.38
N THR A 576 21.76 8.71 8.65
CA THR A 576 22.71 7.61 8.82
C THR A 576 24.09 8.16 9.05
N TYR A 577 24.94 7.35 9.67
CA TYR A 577 26.35 7.64 9.80
C TYR A 577 27.17 6.39 9.49
N THR A 578 28.39 6.58 9.01
CA THR A 578 29.30 5.50 8.64
C THR A 578 30.73 5.92 8.97
N LEU A 579 31.50 5.04 9.61
CA LEU A 579 32.90 5.30 9.93
C LEU A 579 33.73 5.32 8.65
N SER A 580 34.76 6.18 8.55
CA SER A 580 35.53 6.39 7.32
C SER A 580 36.09 5.11 6.67
N HIS A 581 36.47 4.11 7.48
CA HIS A 581 36.97 2.81 7.03
C HIS A 581 35.86 1.89 6.48
N GLU A 582 34.61 2.07 6.92
CA GLU A 582 33.43 1.36 6.44
C GLU A 582 32.80 2.02 5.21
N ILE A 583 33.12 3.30 4.94
CA ILE A 583 32.60 4.01 3.76
C ILE A 583 33.09 3.31 2.48
N SER A 584 32.13 2.80 1.70
CA SER A 584 32.36 2.19 0.40
C SER A 584 33.11 3.14 -0.53
N LYS A 585 34.03 2.60 -1.34
CA LYS A 585 34.79 3.35 -2.35
C LYS A 585 33.90 4.07 -3.38
N LYS A 586 32.66 3.59 -3.57
CA LYS A 586 31.67 4.18 -4.51
C LYS A 586 30.77 5.25 -3.87
N SER A 587 30.90 5.50 -2.56
CA SER A 587 30.10 6.49 -1.86
C SER A 587 30.56 7.90 -2.20
N HIS A 588 29.61 8.83 -2.36
CA HIS A 588 29.88 10.27 -2.52
C HIS A 588 30.53 10.90 -1.29
N LEU A 589 30.52 10.21 -0.14
CA LEU A 589 31.18 10.63 1.09
C LEU A 589 32.64 10.18 1.17
N LYS A 590 33.12 9.29 0.29
CA LYS A 590 34.44 8.68 0.47
C LYS A 590 35.56 9.70 0.35
N GLU A 591 35.53 10.52 -0.70
CA GLU A 591 36.53 11.56 -0.97
C GLU A 591 36.54 12.63 0.14
N ALA A 592 35.37 13.00 0.67
CA ALA A 592 35.27 13.96 1.76
C ALA A 592 35.71 13.40 3.13
N ALA A 593 35.75 12.07 3.29
CA ALA A 593 36.11 11.39 4.54
C ALA A 593 37.56 10.90 4.59
N THR A 594 38.31 11.08 3.51
CA THR A 594 39.75 10.79 3.38
C THR A 594 40.53 12.07 3.43
#